data_AF-W2SLY6-F1
#
_entry.id   AF-W2SLY6-F1
#
_cell.length_a   1.000
_cell.length_b   1.000
_cell.length_c   1.000
_cell.angle_alpha   90.00
_cell.angle_beta   90.00
_cell.angle_gamma   90.00
#
_symmetry.space_group_name_H-M   'P 1'
#
loop_
_entity.id
_entity.type
_entity.pdbx_description
1 polymer ?
#
loop_
_entity_poly.entity_id
_entity_poly.type
_entity_poly.pdbx_seq_one_letter_code
_entity_poly.pdbx_strand_id
1 'polypeptide(L)'
;MQQGTLSSIASLSFSQKQALSASWRLLRPQAPGLFRKVLLELEIVSSKVKQIFYKALCVDAFNKDDENKATMDAHVRLIVKFFDDLLTTLDDEAECINRMKQIGTSHAILARTCAFSSDIWEQLGEITMERLCAHELIQKNREAVRAWRILLACIIDELRGGFDEETRYYKKTSSAEHLEDVDKGENDKTTSNGIQEKMRQLRLEYDSTVPYEK
;
A
#
# COMPACT_ATOMS: atom_id res chain seq x y z
N MET A 1 -12.28 23.03 6.51
CA MET A 1 -12.56 21.71 7.11
C MET A 1 -11.58 21.53 8.26
N GLN A 2 -12.10 21.34 9.48
CA GLN A 2 -11.28 21.19 10.69
C GLN A 2 -10.42 19.93 10.57
N GLN A 3 -9.09 20.09 10.63
CA GLN A 3 -8.19 18.98 10.94
C GLN A 3 -8.54 18.50 12.34
N GLY A 4 -9.22 17.36 12.42
CA GLY A 4 -9.40 16.63 13.67
C GLY A 4 -8.04 16.32 14.28
N THR A 5 -7.97 16.38 15.60
CA THR A 5 -6.79 16.10 16.42
C THR A 5 -6.01 14.90 15.87
N LEU A 6 -4.83 15.16 15.28
CA LEU A 6 -3.96 14.12 14.72
C LEU A 6 -3.64 13.12 15.83
N SER A 7 -4.04 11.86 15.64
CA SER A 7 -3.69 10.79 16.57
C SER A 7 -2.19 10.52 16.40
N SER A 8 -1.38 10.90 17.39
CA SER A 8 0.08 10.74 17.36
C SER A 8 0.52 9.75 18.43
N ILE A 9 1.59 9.00 18.15
CA ILE A 9 2.19 8.05 19.10
C ILE A 9 2.69 8.79 20.36
N ALA A 10 3.16 10.04 20.25
CA ALA A 10 3.54 10.84 21.41
C ALA A 10 2.38 11.14 22.37
N SER A 11 1.12 11.02 21.93
CA SER A 11 -0.05 11.17 22.82
C SER A 11 -0.29 9.96 23.73
N LEU A 12 0.38 8.83 23.47
CA LEU A 12 0.26 7.63 24.29
C LEU A 12 1.04 7.79 25.59
N SER A 13 0.34 7.67 26.72
CA SER A 13 0.98 7.61 28.04
C SER A 13 1.84 6.34 28.18
N PHE A 14 2.77 6.35 29.13
CA PHE A 14 3.57 5.17 29.47
C PHE A 14 2.70 3.95 29.81
N SER A 15 1.61 4.14 30.56
CA SER A 15 0.66 3.06 30.89
C SER A 15 -0.07 2.53 29.65
N GLN A 16 -0.42 3.40 28.70
CA GLN A 16 -1.02 2.99 27.43
C GLN A 16 -0.04 2.20 26.55
N LYS A 17 1.24 2.61 26.48
CA LYS A 17 2.29 1.84 25.80
C LYS A 17 2.48 0.46 26.43
N GLN A 18 2.51 0.36 27.76
CA GLN A 18 2.55 -0.93 28.45
C GLN A 18 1.32 -1.79 28.17
N ALA A 19 0.13 -1.18 28.16
CA ALA A 19 -1.12 -1.89 27.84
C ALA A 19 -1.13 -2.43 26.40
N LEU A 20 -0.59 -1.68 25.43
CA LEU A 20 -0.38 -2.15 24.06
C LEU A 20 0.55 -3.37 24.03
N SER A 21 1.74 -3.27 24.59
CA SER A 21 2.72 -4.37 24.56
C SER A 21 2.21 -5.62 25.30
N ALA A 22 1.55 -5.44 26.44
CA ALA A 22 0.98 -6.54 27.22
C ALA A 22 -0.17 -7.25 26.48
N SER A 23 -1.09 -6.48 25.89
CA SER A 23 -2.23 -7.04 25.15
C SER A 23 -1.80 -7.66 23.81
N TRP A 24 -0.83 -7.06 23.12
CA TRP A 24 -0.24 -7.66 21.91
C TRP A 24 0.40 -9.00 22.21
N ARG A 25 1.18 -9.13 23.29
CA ARG A 25 1.79 -10.41 23.67
C ARG A 25 0.77 -11.54 23.83
N LEU A 26 -0.43 -11.23 24.32
CA LEU A 26 -1.52 -12.19 24.44
C LEU A 26 -2.20 -12.46 23.10
N LEU A 27 -2.41 -11.41 22.28
CA LEU A 27 -3.08 -11.51 20.99
C LEU A 27 -2.21 -12.17 19.91
N ARG A 28 -0.89 -11.96 19.95
CA ARG A 28 0.06 -12.31 18.89
C ARG A 28 -0.10 -13.74 18.35
N PRO A 29 -0.28 -14.80 19.18
CA PRO A 29 -0.50 -16.15 18.66
C PRO A 29 -1.76 -16.30 17.78
N GLN A 30 -2.77 -15.46 18.00
CA GLN A 30 -4.03 -15.43 17.25
C GLN A 30 -4.03 -14.38 16.12
N ALA A 31 -3.04 -13.47 16.12
CA ALA A 31 -2.95 -12.37 15.17
C ALA A 31 -2.96 -12.80 13.69
N PRO A 32 -2.28 -13.89 13.27
CA PRO A 32 -2.38 -14.34 11.87
C PRO A 32 -3.82 -14.64 11.44
N GLY A 33 -4.60 -15.30 12.31
CA GLY A 33 -6.00 -15.61 12.04
C GLY A 33 -6.88 -14.36 12.02
N LEU A 34 -6.62 -13.40 12.92
CA LEU A 34 -7.30 -12.11 12.96
C LEU A 34 -7.04 -11.30 11.67
N PHE A 35 -5.78 -11.11 11.29
CA PHE A 35 -5.44 -10.30 10.11
C PHE A 35 -5.83 -10.97 8.80
N ARG A 36 -5.85 -12.31 8.73
CA ARG A 36 -6.47 -13.00 7.59
C ARG A 36 -7.95 -12.62 7.45
N LYS A 37 -8.72 -12.62 8.54
CA LYS A 37 -10.14 -12.23 8.51
C LYS A 37 -10.32 -10.76 8.12
N VAL A 38 -9.42 -9.88 8.56
CA VAL A 38 -9.39 -8.46 8.15
C VAL A 38 -9.19 -8.33 6.65
N LEU A 39 -8.17 -8.98 6.08
CA LEU A 39 -7.87 -8.91 4.64
C LEU A 39 -8.97 -9.54 3.78
N LEU A 40 -9.54 -10.67 4.21
CA LEU A 40 -10.68 -11.30 3.52
C LEU A 40 -11.91 -10.40 3.50
N GLU A 41 -12.19 -9.69 4.59
CA GLU A 41 -13.29 -8.73 4.62
C GLU A 41 -12.99 -7.51 3.74
N LEU A 42 -11.73 -7.07 3.70
CA LEU A 42 -11.31 -6.00 2.79
C LEU A 42 -11.51 -6.40 1.31
N GLU A 43 -11.24 -7.66 0.93
CA GLU A 43 -11.55 -8.18 -0.41
C GLU A 43 -13.05 -8.18 -0.72
N ILE A 44 -13.91 -8.41 0.28
CA ILE A 44 -15.36 -8.40 0.12
C ILE A 44 -15.86 -6.99 -0.15
N VAL A 45 -15.38 -5.99 0.61
CA VAL A 45 -15.81 -4.59 0.44
C VAL A 45 -15.12 -3.89 -0.72
N SER A 46 -13.97 -4.38 -1.18
CA SER A 46 -13.20 -3.80 -2.27
C SER A 46 -12.79 -4.84 -3.31
N SER A 47 -13.50 -4.85 -4.44
CA SER A 47 -13.19 -5.71 -5.59
C SER A 47 -11.77 -5.47 -6.14
N LYS A 48 -11.23 -4.25 -5.99
CA LYS A 48 -9.85 -3.91 -6.37
C LYS A 48 -8.84 -4.70 -5.54
N VAL A 49 -9.04 -4.78 -4.22
CA VAL A 49 -8.16 -5.55 -3.32
C VAL A 49 -8.19 -7.03 -3.67
N LYS A 50 -9.38 -7.58 -3.92
CA LYS A 50 -9.54 -8.96 -4.39
C LYS A 50 -8.76 -9.23 -5.68
N GLN A 51 -8.82 -8.32 -6.65
CA GLN A 51 -8.07 -8.45 -7.91
C GLN A 51 -6.56 -8.36 -7.70
N ILE A 52 -6.08 -7.51 -6.78
CA ILE A 52 -4.66 -7.38 -6.46
C ILE A 52 -4.11 -8.69 -5.89
N PHE A 53 -4.77 -9.26 -4.88
CA PHE A 53 -4.34 -10.54 -4.32
C PHE A 53 -4.45 -11.69 -5.32
N TYR A 54 -5.49 -11.69 -6.17
CA TYR A 54 -5.59 -12.68 -7.24
C TYR A 54 -4.43 -12.58 -8.24
N LYS A 55 -4.08 -11.36 -8.70
CA LYS A 55 -2.92 -11.16 -9.58
C LYS A 55 -1.63 -11.62 -8.92
N ALA A 56 -1.45 -11.34 -7.63
CA ALA A 56 -0.29 -11.80 -6.88
C ALA A 56 -0.21 -13.33 -6.84
N LEU A 57 -1.32 -14.02 -6.56
CA LEU A 57 -1.38 -15.49 -6.58
C LEU A 57 -1.05 -16.06 -7.96
N CYS A 58 -1.55 -15.44 -9.04
CA CYS A 58 -1.18 -15.85 -10.40
C CYS A 58 0.33 -15.73 -10.63
N VAL A 59 0.94 -14.60 -10.28
CA VAL A 59 2.39 -14.39 -10.44
C VAL A 59 3.19 -15.38 -9.58
N ASP A 60 2.77 -15.62 -8.35
CA ASP A 60 3.41 -16.57 -7.42
C ASP A 60 3.41 -18.01 -7.99
N ALA A 61 2.31 -18.43 -8.63
CA ALA A 61 2.21 -19.75 -9.26
C ALA A 61 3.24 -19.97 -10.40
N PHE A 62 3.73 -18.89 -11.03
CA PHE A 62 4.73 -18.94 -12.10
C PHE A 62 6.14 -18.59 -11.63
N ASN A 63 6.31 -18.00 -10.43
CA ASN A 63 7.60 -17.60 -9.90
C ASN A 63 8.06 -18.58 -8.81
N LYS A 64 8.94 -19.52 -9.17
CA LYS A 64 9.39 -20.59 -8.26
C LYS A 64 10.61 -20.24 -7.42
N ASP A 65 11.30 -19.15 -7.75
CA ASP A 65 12.62 -18.84 -7.19
C ASP A 65 12.57 -17.75 -6.10
N ASP A 66 11.50 -16.95 -6.03
CA ASP A 66 11.33 -15.86 -5.06
C ASP A 66 9.96 -15.87 -4.37
N GLU A 67 9.94 -15.63 -3.05
CA GLU A 67 8.70 -15.50 -2.27
C GLU A 67 7.92 -14.24 -2.68
N ASN A 68 6.70 -14.41 -3.21
CA ASN A 68 5.85 -13.28 -3.53
C ASN A 68 5.25 -12.63 -2.27
N LYS A 69 5.84 -11.49 -1.90
CA LYS A 69 5.41 -10.66 -0.77
C LYS A 69 4.01 -10.10 -0.90
N ALA A 70 3.41 -10.11 -2.10
CA ALA A 70 2.08 -9.57 -2.37
C ALA A 70 0.94 -10.59 -2.17
N THR A 71 1.23 -11.86 -1.85
CA THR A 71 0.17 -12.84 -1.55
C THR A 71 -0.50 -12.54 -0.21
N MET A 72 -1.77 -12.95 -0.04
CA MET A 72 -2.48 -12.77 1.24
C MET A 72 -1.70 -13.40 2.41
N ASP A 73 -1.13 -14.59 2.21
CA ASP A 73 -0.37 -15.29 3.25
C ASP A 73 0.89 -14.53 3.65
N ALA A 74 1.61 -13.97 2.67
CA ALA A 74 2.75 -13.11 2.93
C ALA A 74 2.33 -11.82 3.65
N HIS A 75 1.25 -11.16 3.21
CA HIS A 75 0.73 -9.96 3.87
C HIS A 75 0.33 -10.21 5.32
N VAL A 76 -0.30 -11.35 5.64
CA VAL A 76 -0.61 -11.71 7.03
C VAL A 76 0.66 -11.78 7.88
N ARG A 77 1.73 -12.42 7.37
CA ARG A 77 3.03 -12.49 8.07
C ARG A 77 3.66 -11.10 8.23
N LEU A 78 3.62 -10.29 7.18
CA LEU A 78 4.17 -8.93 7.17
C LEU A 78 3.44 -8.02 8.17
N ILE A 79 2.11 -8.10 8.27
CA ILE A 79 1.33 -7.32 9.24
C ILE A 79 1.67 -7.73 10.67
N VAL A 80 1.75 -9.02 10.97
CA VAL A 80 2.14 -9.49 12.31
C VAL A 80 3.56 -9.02 12.66
N LYS A 81 4.51 -9.16 11.73
CA LYS A 81 5.88 -8.65 11.91
C LYS A 81 5.90 -7.13 12.09
N PHE A 82 5.08 -6.40 11.36
CA PHE A 82 4.97 -4.95 11.50
C PHE A 82 4.56 -4.56 12.92
N PHE A 83 3.54 -5.20 13.51
CA PHE A 83 3.17 -4.93 14.90
C PHE A 83 4.22 -5.40 15.91
N ASP A 84 4.89 -6.54 15.67
CA ASP A 84 6.03 -6.97 16.50
C ASP A 84 7.12 -5.89 16.55
N ASP A 85 7.55 -5.40 15.40
CA ASP A 85 8.61 -4.39 15.30
C ASP A 85 8.14 -3.03 15.86
N LEU A 86 6.94 -2.56 15.47
CA LEU A 86 6.40 -1.27 15.88
C LEU A 86 6.24 -1.16 17.40
N LEU A 87 5.74 -2.22 18.04
CA LEU A 87 5.51 -2.20 19.49
C LEU A 87 6.81 -2.24 20.31
N THR A 88 7.91 -2.67 19.70
CA THR A 88 9.25 -2.59 20.33
C THR A 88 9.89 -1.21 20.21
N THR A 89 9.45 -0.38 19.26
CA THR A 89 10.04 0.94 18.96
C THR A 89 9.12 2.11 19.27
N LEU A 90 8.04 1.91 20.04
CA LEU A 90 7.05 2.95 20.41
C LEU A 90 7.62 4.18 21.13
N ASP A 91 8.84 4.11 21.65
CA ASP A 91 9.52 5.25 22.27
C ASP A 91 10.27 6.12 21.25
N ASP A 92 10.50 5.62 20.03
CA ASP A 92 11.01 6.38 18.90
C ASP A 92 9.87 6.68 17.90
N GLU A 93 9.19 7.81 18.13
CA GLU A 93 8.08 8.25 17.28
C GLU A 93 8.51 8.48 15.83
N ALA A 94 9.72 9.00 15.60
CA ALA A 94 10.21 9.28 14.26
C ALA A 94 10.45 7.97 13.48
N GLU A 95 11.05 6.96 14.11
CA GLU A 95 11.19 5.64 13.51
C GLU A 95 9.82 5.02 13.19
N CYS A 96 8.88 5.09 14.13
CA CYS A 96 7.53 4.57 13.94
C CYS A 96 6.84 5.23 12.73
N ILE A 97 6.83 6.56 12.67
CA ILE A 97 6.22 7.32 11.57
C ILE A 97 6.88 6.97 10.24
N ASN A 98 8.21 6.95 10.18
CA ASN A 98 8.93 6.61 8.97
C ASN A 98 8.58 5.21 8.46
N ARG A 99 8.51 4.22 9.36
CA ARG A 99 8.12 2.85 9.01
C ARG A 99 6.69 2.77 8.47
N MET A 100 5.75 3.47 9.10
CA MET A 100 4.35 3.51 8.65
C MET A 100 4.24 4.17 7.27
N LYS A 101 4.88 5.33 7.06
CA LYS A 101 4.90 6.00 5.75
C LYS A 101 5.52 5.15 4.66
N GLN A 102 6.63 4.46 4.93
CA GLN A 102 7.30 3.60 3.95
C GLN A 102 6.40 2.48 3.43
N ILE A 103 5.56 1.89 4.29
CA ILE A 103 4.57 0.90 3.85
C ILE A 103 3.58 1.56 2.89
N GLY A 104 3.04 2.73 3.23
CA GLY A 104 2.18 3.52 2.33
C GLY A 104 2.81 3.80 0.96
N THR A 105 4.04 4.32 0.98
CA THR A 105 4.85 4.62 -0.21
C THR A 105 5.03 3.39 -1.09
N SER A 106 5.39 2.23 -0.53
CA SER A 106 5.58 0.99 -1.30
C SER A 106 4.30 0.50 -2.01
N HIS A 107 3.13 0.85 -1.49
CA HIS A 107 1.84 0.52 -2.12
C HIS A 107 1.40 1.55 -3.18
N ALA A 108 2.06 2.71 -3.30
CA ALA A 108 1.69 3.76 -4.26
C ALA A 108 1.76 3.30 -5.72
N ILE A 109 2.62 2.32 -6.02
CA ILE A 109 2.69 1.71 -7.36
C ILE A 109 1.36 1.10 -7.80
N LEU A 110 0.55 0.59 -6.86
CA LEU A 110 -0.74 -0.03 -7.12
C LEU A 110 -1.79 0.99 -7.57
N ALA A 111 -1.58 2.28 -7.28
CA ALA A 111 -2.47 3.34 -7.74
C ALA A 111 -2.51 3.40 -9.28
N ARG A 112 -1.37 3.15 -9.94
CA ARG A 112 -1.25 3.17 -11.39
C ARG A 112 -1.69 1.85 -12.04
N THR A 113 -1.35 0.71 -11.43
CA THR A 113 -1.52 -0.61 -12.06
C THR A 113 -2.84 -1.30 -11.71
N CYS A 114 -3.43 -0.95 -10.57
CA CYS A 114 -4.60 -1.64 -10.02
C CYS A 114 -5.68 -0.68 -9.51
N ALA A 115 -5.58 0.62 -9.83
CA ALA A 115 -6.49 1.66 -9.36
C ALA A 115 -6.67 1.68 -7.83
N PHE A 116 -5.63 1.27 -7.09
CA PHE A 116 -5.60 1.36 -5.64
C PHE A 116 -5.69 2.83 -5.22
N SER A 117 -6.49 3.11 -4.21
CA SER A 117 -6.81 4.49 -3.84
C SER A 117 -6.89 4.64 -2.32
N SER A 118 -6.87 5.90 -1.88
CA SER A 118 -6.79 6.30 -0.48
C SER A 118 -7.94 5.75 0.40
N ASP A 119 -9.13 5.56 -0.19
CA ASP A 119 -10.32 4.95 0.42
C ASP A 119 -10.08 3.51 0.89
N ILE A 120 -9.20 2.75 0.24
CA ILE A 120 -8.89 1.37 0.64
C ILE A 120 -8.18 1.35 2.00
N TRP A 121 -7.35 2.37 2.29
CA TRP A 121 -6.72 2.52 3.61
C TRP A 121 -7.75 2.84 4.70
N GLU A 122 -8.75 3.68 4.40
CA GLU A 122 -9.84 3.98 5.31
C GLU A 122 -10.64 2.70 5.65
N GLN A 123 -11.03 1.94 4.62
CA GLN A 123 -11.73 0.66 4.79
C GLN A 123 -10.91 -0.35 5.61
N LEU A 124 -9.60 -0.48 5.32
CA LEU A 124 -8.70 -1.32 6.11
C LEU A 124 -8.66 -0.88 7.57
N GLY A 125 -8.61 0.43 7.82
CA GLY A 125 -8.60 1.02 9.15
C GLY A 125 -9.87 0.74 9.94
N GLU A 126 -11.04 0.93 9.32
CA GLU A 126 -12.35 0.65 9.92
C GLU A 126 -12.47 -0.84 10.31
N ILE A 127 -12.19 -1.74 9.36
CA ILE A 127 -12.26 -3.19 9.58
C ILE A 127 -11.28 -3.62 10.69
N THR A 128 -10.04 -3.14 10.62
CA THR A 128 -9.01 -3.49 11.62
C THR A 128 -9.41 -2.96 12.99
N MET A 129 -9.91 -1.73 13.07
CA MET A 129 -10.34 -1.13 14.33
C MET A 129 -11.51 -1.90 14.94
N GLU A 130 -12.50 -2.28 14.15
CA GLU A 130 -13.63 -3.10 14.61
C GLU A 130 -13.14 -4.45 15.15
N ARG A 131 -12.40 -5.21 14.35
CA ARG A 131 -11.99 -6.59 14.68
C ARG A 131 -11.00 -6.64 15.83
N LEU A 132 -10.02 -5.74 15.85
CA LEU A 132 -8.99 -5.70 16.88
C LEU A 132 -9.55 -5.21 18.22
N CYS A 133 -10.33 -4.12 18.21
CA CYS A 133 -10.89 -3.58 19.45
C CYS A 133 -12.05 -4.43 20.00
N ALA A 134 -12.68 -5.27 19.18
CA ALA A 134 -13.66 -6.25 19.63
C ALA A 134 -13.05 -7.57 20.11
N HIS A 135 -11.75 -7.78 19.91
CA HIS A 135 -11.10 -9.02 20.32
C HIS A 135 -11.11 -9.17 21.85
N GLU A 136 -11.50 -10.35 22.35
CA GLU A 136 -11.69 -10.59 23.78
C GLU A 136 -10.44 -10.31 24.64
N LEU A 137 -9.25 -10.53 24.08
CA LEU A 137 -7.97 -10.27 24.75
C LEU A 137 -7.65 -8.78 24.90
N ILE A 138 -8.27 -7.94 24.08
CA ILE A 138 -8.12 -6.47 24.12
C ILE A 138 -9.29 -5.86 24.91
N GLN A 139 -10.53 -6.28 24.64
CA GLN A 139 -11.73 -5.71 25.28
C GLN A 139 -11.73 -5.76 26.80
N LYS A 140 -11.09 -6.76 27.41
CA LYS A 140 -11.00 -6.92 28.87
C LYS A 140 -10.30 -5.75 29.56
N ASN A 141 -9.48 -4.99 28.84
CA ASN A 141 -8.77 -3.83 29.37
C ASN A 141 -9.16 -2.56 28.59
N ARG A 142 -9.94 -1.68 29.24
CA ARG A 142 -10.41 -0.42 28.64
C ARG A 142 -9.26 0.51 28.23
N GLU A 143 -8.17 0.50 28.98
CA GLU A 143 -6.97 1.28 28.65
C GLU A 143 -6.27 0.74 27.41
N ALA A 144 -6.16 -0.60 27.29
CA ALA A 144 -5.64 -1.24 26.08
C ALA A 144 -6.50 -0.90 24.86
N VAL A 145 -7.84 -1.00 24.95
CA VAL A 145 -8.76 -0.64 23.85
C VAL A 145 -8.52 0.82 23.41
N ARG A 146 -8.41 1.75 24.37
CA ARG A 146 -8.17 3.16 24.05
C ARG A 146 -6.81 3.36 23.37
N ALA A 147 -5.76 2.72 23.88
CA ALA A 147 -4.43 2.81 23.30
C ALA A 147 -4.38 2.22 21.87
N TRP A 148 -5.03 1.09 21.63
CA TRP A 148 -5.15 0.48 20.31
C TRP A 148 -5.88 1.39 19.32
N ARG A 149 -6.96 2.07 19.73
CA ARG A 149 -7.67 3.02 18.87
C ARG A 149 -6.77 4.18 18.42
N ILE A 150 -6.01 4.75 19.35
CA ILE A 150 -5.06 5.84 19.05
C ILE A 150 -3.96 5.35 18.11
N LEU A 151 -3.36 4.20 18.42
CA LEU A 151 -2.29 3.61 17.60
C LEU A 151 -2.78 3.28 16.19
N LEU A 152 -3.94 2.63 16.05
CA LEU A 152 -4.50 2.28 14.74
C LEU A 152 -4.86 3.50 13.92
N ALA A 153 -5.42 4.55 14.52
CA ALA A 153 -5.68 5.80 13.83
C ALA A 153 -4.38 6.40 13.27
N CYS A 154 -3.33 6.47 14.11
CA CYS A 154 -2.01 6.93 13.68
C CYS A 154 -1.43 6.06 12.54
N ILE A 155 -1.51 4.74 12.65
CA ILE A 155 -1.04 3.82 11.60
C ILE A 155 -1.73 4.11 10.27
N ILE A 156 -3.05 4.21 10.26
CA ILE A 156 -3.81 4.42 9.02
C ILE A 156 -3.54 5.81 8.44
N ASP A 157 -3.45 6.85 9.27
CA ASP A 157 -3.14 8.21 8.84
C ASP A 157 -1.75 8.28 8.18
N GLU A 158 -0.73 7.65 8.78
CA GLU A 158 0.64 7.66 8.26
C GLU A 158 0.81 6.77 7.01
N LEU A 159 0.16 5.59 6.97
CA LEU A 159 0.11 4.74 5.77
C LEU A 159 -0.50 5.51 4.59
N ARG A 160 -1.64 6.15 4.83
CA ARG A 160 -2.32 6.97 3.83
C ARG A 160 -1.46 8.16 3.41
N GLY A 161 -0.85 8.84 4.38
CA GLY A 161 0.04 9.98 4.15
C GLY A 161 1.19 9.63 3.21
N GLY A 162 1.93 8.56 3.50
CA GLY A 162 3.02 8.08 2.64
C GLY A 162 2.54 7.66 1.25
N PHE A 163 1.39 6.98 1.17
CA PHE A 163 0.77 6.59 -0.11
C PHE A 163 0.38 7.80 -0.97
N ASP A 164 -0.30 8.78 -0.38
CA ASP A 164 -0.80 9.96 -1.09
C ASP A 164 0.35 10.89 -1.51
N GLU A 165 1.38 11.04 -0.67
CA GLU A 165 2.61 11.78 -0.99
C GLU A 165 3.30 11.20 -2.23
N GLU A 166 3.55 9.89 -2.23
CA GLU A 166 4.23 9.20 -3.33
C GLU A 166 3.37 9.18 -4.61
N THR A 167 2.05 8.94 -4.48
CA THR A 167 1.14 8.97 -5.63
C THR A 167 1.09 10.34 -6.30
N ARG A 168 1.16 11.43 -5.50
CA ARG A 168 1.25 12.79 -6.05
C ARG A 168 2.59 13.05 -6.73
N TYR A 169 3.69 12.57 -6.13
CA TYR A 169 5.02 12.68 -6.73
C TYR A 169 5.05 12.04 -8.13
N TYR A 170 4.57 10.80 -8.22
CA TYR A 170 4.41 10.08 -9.48
C TYR A 170 3.55 10.81 -10.52
N LYS A 171 2.47 11.48 -10.14
CA LYS A 171 1.66 12.27 -11.08
C LYS A 171 2.43 13.50 -11.60
N LYS A 172 3.19 14.17 -10.72
CA LYS A 172 3.98 15.35 -11.07
C LYS A 172 5.13 15.01 -12.01
N THR A 173 5.90 13.95 -11.72
CA THR A 173 7.03 13.56 -12.58
C THR A 173 6.56 13.10 -13.96
N SER A 174 5.48 12.31 -14.04
CA SER A 174 4.90 11.91 -15.32
C SER A 174 4.35 13.10 -16.14
N SER A 175 3.85 14.15 -15.47
CA SER A 175 3.39 15.37 -16.14
C SER A 175 4.56 16.27 -16.57
N ALA A 176 5.64 16.30 -15.78
CA ALA A 176 6.85 17.06 -16.09
C ALA A 176 7.63 16.43 -17.25
N GLU A 177 7.73 15.09 -17.32
CA GLU A 177 8.26 14.37 -18.48
C GLU A 177 7.46 14.69 -19.76
N HIS A 178 6.13 14.85 -19.64
CA HIS A 178 5.29 15.25 -20.76
C HIS A 178 5.48 16.72 -21.17
N LEU A 179 5.91 17.60 -20.26
CA LEU A 179 6.18 19.01 -20.54
C LEU A 179 7.61 19.24 -21.06
N GLU A 180 8.60 18.45 -20.64
CA GLU A 180 9.95 18.50 -21.20
C GLU A 180 10.00 18.06 -22.67
N ASP A 181 9.06 17.20 -23.09
CA ASP A 181 8.86 16.86 -24.51
C ASP A 181 8.13 17.96 -25.30
N VAL A 182 7.38 18.85 -24.64
CA VAL A 182 6.65 19.96 -25.28
C VAL A 182 7.49 21.25 -25.29
N ASP A 183 8.34 21.48 -24.29
CA ASP A 183 9.20 22.67 -24.18
C ASP A 183 10.48 22.57 -25.03
N LYS A 184 10.83 21.38 -25.52
CA LYS A 184 11.74 21.21 -26.67
C LYS A 184 11.04 21.40 -28.03
N GLY A 185 9.81 21.90 -28.03
CA GLY A 185 8.95 22.03 -29.19
C GLY A 185 8.90 23.41 -29.84
N GLU A 186 9.71 24.40 -29.43
CA GLU A 186 9.73 25.71 -30.09
C GLU A 186 10.90 25.99 -31.04
N ASN A 187 11.73 24.99 -31.40
CA ASN A 187 12.71 25.24 -32.47
C ASN A 187 13.21 24.06 -33.31
N ASP A 188 12.42 23.00 -33.56
CA ASP A 188 12.79 22.09 -34.65
C ASP A 188 11.60 21.35 -35.29
N LYS A 189 11.36 21.63 -36.57
CA LYS A 189 10.34 21.00 -37.43
C LYS A 189 10.73 19.57 -37.88
N THR A 190 11.60 18.88 -37.14
CA THR A 190 12.24 17.65 -37.64
C THR A 190 11.72 16.35 -36.98
N THR A 191 11.05 16.41 -35.84
CA THR A 191 10.71 15.21 -35.05
C THR A 191 9.46 14.46 -35.51
N SER A 192 8.57 15.08 -36.30
CA SER A 192 7.40 14.40 -36.89
C SER A 192 7.80 13.37 -37.97
N ASN A 193 8.94 13.60 -38.63
CA ASN A 193 9.41 12.73 -39.72
C ASN A 193 9.95 11.40 -39.19
N GLY A 194 10.59 11.37 -38.01
CA GLY A 194 11.23 10.14 -37.51
C GLY A 194 10.26 9.02 -37.14
N ILE A 195 9.10 9.36 -36.58
CA ILE A 195 8.07 8.37 -36.22
C ILE A 195 7.35 7.88 -37.49
N GLN A 196 7.04 8.77 -38.43
CA GLN A 196 6.46 8.37 -39.71
C GLN A 196 7.41 7.51 -40.55
N GLU A 197 8.71 7.80 -40.52
CA GLU A 197 9.74 7.02 -41.21
C GLU A 197 9.88 5.63 -40.58
N LYS A 198 9.93 5.53 -39.24
CA LYS A 198 9.93 4.22 -38.54
C LYS A 198 8.67 3.40 -38.83
N MET A 199 7.49 4.02 -38.87
CA MET A 199 6.25 3.34 -39.21
C MET A 199 6.21 2.90 -40.68
N ARG A 200 6.85 3.65 -41.58
CA ARG A 200 7.01 3.27 -42.99
C ARG A 200 7.99 2.11 -43.15
N GLN A 201 9.08 2.11 -42.40
CA GLN A 201 10.10 1.07 -42.44
C GLN A 201 9.58 -0.28 -41.91
N LEU A 202 8.82 -0.25 -40.82
CA LEU A 202 8.14 -1.44 -40.29
C LEU A 202 7.08 -2.02 -41.25
N ARG A 203 6.41 -1.17 -42.05
CA ARG A 203 5.48 -1.64 -43.11
C ARG A 203 6.21 -2.34 -44.25
N LEU A 204 7.37 -1.81 -44.67
CA LEU A 204 8.18 -2.40 -45.72
C LEU A 204 8.82 -3.74 -45.29
N GLU A 205 9.26 -3.85 -44.03
CA GLU A 205 9.78 -5.12 -43.47
C GLU A 205 8.69 -6.19 -43.33
N TYR A 206 7.46 -5.79 -43.00
CA TYR A 206 6.31 -6.70 -42.96
C TYR A 206 5.96 -7.23 -44.36
N ASP A 207 5.85 -6.36 -45.37
CA ASP A 207 5.53 -6.77 -46.74
C ASP A 207 6.62 -7.64 -47.40
N SER A 208 7.87 -7.55 -46.93
CA SER A 208 9.00 -8.36 -47.41
C SER A 208 9.05 -9.77 -46.83
N THR A 209 8.40 -9.99 -45.67
CA THR A 209 8.48 -11.25 -44.92
C THR A 209 7.24 -12.15 -45.06
N VAL A 210 6.21 -11.70 -45.77
CA VAL A 210 5.02 -12.50 -46.07
C VAL A 210 5.20 -13.18 -47.44
N PRO A 211 5.31 -14.52 -47.51
CA PRO A 211 5.28 -15.23 -48.78
C PRO A 211 3.87 -15.08 -49.37
N TYR A 212 3.74 -14.42 -50.52
CA TYR A 212 2.51 -14.52 -51.31
C TYR A 212 2.41 -15.96 -51.83
N GLU A 213 1.63 -16.80 -51.17
CA GLU A 213 1.15 -18.05 -51.77
C GLU A 213 0.22 -17.67 -52.93
N LYS A 214 0.57 -18.11 -54.15
CA LYS A 214 -0.30 -18.09 -55.33
C LYS A 214 -1.09 -19.38 -55.41
#